data_AF-A0A0E3PUC7-F1
#
_entry.id   AF-A0A0E3PUC7-F1
#
_cell.length_a   1.000
_cell.length_b   1.000
_cell.length_c   1.000
_cell.angle_alpha   90.00
_cell.angle_beta   90.00
_cell.angle_gamma   90.00
#
_symmetry.space_group_name_H-M   'P 1'
#
loop_
_entity.id
_entity.type
_entity.pdbx_description
1 polymer ?
#
loop_
_entity_poly.entity_id
_entity_poly.type
_entity_poly.pdbx_seq_one_letter_code
_entity_poly.pdbx_strand_id
1 'polypeptide(L)'
;MSSIQEQIQEVEDEIRKTQYNKATSHHIGRLKAKIARMRDEIEKKASAKGGGEGYSVRKSGDGTVTLVGFPSVGKSTLLNKVTGAKSEVGAYEFTTLTVVPGVLEHKGATIQFLDVPGLVKGASSGRGRGKEVISVIRNSDMVIFLLDVFQPKHYEVLMDELYQAGIRVDEVPPDVNIKRKDRGGIEINSTIDLDLDEETIKAVLDEYKIHNAHVLIRENITVDQLIDVVLGNRSYVCSLTVVNKVDLAYPQLIEECRKLYPKSIFISAHEGINIENLKDAIYDCLGFIRVYLKPQGQPADMEEPLIVMSGTNIGQICDRLHRDFRRKFRYAQIWGQSAKHPGQRVGLEHVMEDEDVLTIIIQK
;
A
#
# COMPACT_ATOMS: atom_id res chain seq x y z
N MET A 1 17.94 10.08 -30.65
CA MET A 1 16.67 9.48 -30.18
C MET A 1 16.32 10.16 -28.88
N SER A 2 15.13 10.73 -28.77
CA SER A 2 14.68 11.36 -27.52
C SER A 2 14.69 10.34 -26.39
N SER A 3 15.03 10.77 -25.19
CA SER A 3 14.97 9.90 -24.01
C SER A 3 13.51 9.50 -23.73
N ILE A 4 13.26 8.34 -23.10
CA ILE A 4 11.89 7.95 -22.71
C ILE A 4 11.25 9.03 -21.81
N GLN A 5 12.06 9.74 -21.03
CA GLN A 5 11.61 10.87 -20.20
C GLN A 5 11.13 12.06 -21.05
N GLU A 6 11.83 12.41 -22.11
CA GLU A 6 11.38 13.44 -23.06
C GLU A 6 10.06 13.04 -23.74
N GLN A 7 9.93 11.77 -24.13
CA GLN A 7 8.68 11.26 -24.72
C GLN A 7 7.50 11.32 -23.73
N ILE A 8 7.74 11.04 -22.45
CA ILE A 8 6.71 11.21 -21.40
C ILE A 8 6.31 12.68 -21.30
N GLN A 9 7.27 13.60 -21.28
CA GLN A 9 6.98 15.04 -21.19
C GLN A 9 6.19 15.54 -22.40
N GLU A 10 6.54 15.11 -23.61
CA GLU A 10 5.81 15.46 -24.84
C GLU A 10 4.34 15.00 -24.77
N VAL A 11 4.09 13.79 -24.29
CA VAL A 11 2.73 13.25 -24.14
C VAL A 11 1.97 13.95 -23.01
N GLU A 12 2.62 14.30 -21.90
CA GLU A 12 2.02 15.09 -20.82
C GLU A 12 1.60 16.49 -21.29
N ASP A 13 2.44 17.14 -22.10
CA ASP A 13 2.14 18.45 -22.67
C ASP A 13 1.00 18.38 -23.70
N GLU A 14 0.89 17.27 -24.45
CA GLU A 14 -0.23 17.01 -25.34
C GLU A 14 -1.55 16.86 -24.58
N ILE A 15 -1.55 16.07 -23.50
CA ILE A 15 -2.73 15.91 -22.64
C ILE A 15 -3.16 17.27 -22.07
N ARG A 16 -2.22 18.08 -21.57
CA ARG A 16 -2.51 19.41 -21.00
C ARG A 16 -3.14 20.38 -22.00
N LYS A 17 -2.77 20.29 -23.28
CA LYS A 17 -3.30 21.15 -24.35
C LYS A 17 -4.65 20.67 -24.89
N THR A 18 -5.01 19.41 -24.63
CA THR A 18 -6.23 18.81 -25.18
C THR A 18 -7.40 19.02 -24.23
N GLN A 19 -8.48 19.63 -24.73
CA GLN A 19 -9.71 19.77 -23.95
C GLN A 19 -10.41 18.41 -23.82
N TYR A 20 -10.82 18.03 -22.62
CA TYR A 20 -11.56 16.79 -22.37
C TYR A 20 -13.02 16.92 -22.84
N ASN A 21 -13.41 16.11 -23.81
CA ASN A 21 -14.78 15.95 -24.29
C ASN A 21 -14.98 14.52 -24.83
N LYS A 22 -16.22 14.16 -25.20
CA LYS A 22 -16.54 12.80 -25.69
C LYS A 22 -15.76 12.38 -26.95
N ALA A 23 -15.37 13.34 -27.81
CA ALA A 23 -14.60 13.04 -29.01
C ALA A 23 -13.09 12.85 -28.71
N THR A 24 -12.58 13.47 -27.65
CA THR A 24 -11.16 13.40 -27.25
C THR A 24 -10.90 12.39 -26.14
N SER A 25 -11.93 11.85 -25.48
CA SER A 25 -11.81 10.92 -24.34
C SER A 25 -10.99 9.67 -24.69
N HIS A 26 -11.27 9.04 -25.84
CA HIS A 26 -10.49 7.92 -26.37
C HIS A 26 -9.02 8.30 -26.58
N HIS A 27 -8.74 9.45 -27.20
CA HIS A 27 -7.37 9.92 -27.47
C HIS A 27 -6.61 10.14 -26.15
N ILE A 28 -7.23 10.83 -25.21
CA ILE A 28 -6.68 11.08 -23.87
C ILE A 28 -6.43 9.75 -23.15
N GLY A 29 -7.35 8.79 -23.24
CA GLY A 29 -7.17 7.46 -22.64
C GLY A 29 -5.98 6.70 -23.24
N ARG A 30 -5.80 6.77 -24.55
CA ARG A 30 -4.62 6.21 -25.23
C ARG A 30 -3.33 6.89 -24.80
N LEU A 31 -3.30 8.22 -24.70
CA LEU A 31 -2.12 8.96 -24.23
C LEU A 31 -1.76 8.61 -22.79
N LYS A 32 -2.75 8.50 -21.90
CA LYS A 32 -2.57 8.04 -20.51
C LYS A 32 -2.00 6.61 -20.45
N ALA A 33 -2.56 5.69 -21.24
CA ALA A 33 -2.05 4.32 -21.35
C ALA A 33 -0.60 4.30 -21.85
N LYS A 34 -0.26 5.14 -22.82
CA LYS A 34 1.10 5.28 -23.37
C LYS A 34 2.09 5.78 -22.32
N ILE A 35 1.74 6.81 -21.53
CA ILE A 35 2.57 7.28 -20.41
C ILE A 35 2.79 6.16 -19.39
N ALA A 36 1.72 5.48 -18.97
CA ALA A 36 1.80 4.44 -17.96
C ALA A 36 2.69 3.26 -18.42
N ARG A 37 2.58 2.85 -19.69
CA ARG A 37 3.44 1.84 -20.30
C ARG A 37 4.91 2.30 -20.34
N MET A 38 5.19 3.54 -20.73
CA MET A 38 6.56 4.08 -20.75
C MET A 38 7.19 4.12 -19.35
N ARG A 39 6.42 4.48 -18.33
CA ARG A 39 6.87 4.47 -16.93
C ARG A 39 7.17 3.05 -16.44
N ASP A 40 6.29 2.09 -16.74
CA ASP A 40 6.52 0.68 -16.45
C ASP A 40 7.77 0.12 -17.14
N GLU A 41 8.05 0.53 -18.38
CA GLU A 41 9.28 0.17 -19.09
C GLU A 41 10.55 0.73 -18.42
N ILE A 42 10.50 1.96 -17.90
CA ILE A 42 11.61 2.55 -17.13
C ILE A 42 11.85 1.72 -15.86
N GLU A 43 10.79 1.30 -15.19
CA GLU A 43 10.86 0.48 -13.99
C GLU A 43 11.46 -0.91 -14.29
N LYS A 44 10.97 -1.60 -15.33
CA LYS A 44 11.47 -2.91 -15.77
C LYS A 44 12.92 -2.89 -16.25
N LYS A 45 13.33 -1.85 -17.00
CA LYS A 45 14.73 -1.70 -17.45
C LYS A 45 15.68 -1.45 -16.29
N ALA A 46 15.18 -0.83 -15.23
CA ALA A 46 15.97 -0.60 -14.04
C ALA A 46 16.13 -1.85 -13.17
N SER A 47 15.10 -2.67 -13.02
CA SER A 47 15.19 -3.94 -12.32
C SER A 47 16.09 -4.94 -13.06
N ALA A 48 16.09 -4.94 -14.39
CA ALA A 48 16.94 -5.83 -15.19
C ALA A 48 18.45 -5.51 -15.15
N LYS A 49 18.84 -4.25 -14.86
CA LYS A 49 20.26 -3.85 -14.74
C LYS A 49 20.83 -4.05 -13.34
N GLY A 50 19.99 -4.21 -12.32
CA GLY A 50 20.41 -4.49 -10.94
C GLY A 50 20.30 -5.98 -10.65
N GLY A 51 21.30 -6.77 -11.04
CA GLY A 51 21.43 -8.18 -10.63
C GLY A 51 21.82 -8.35 -9.15
N GLY A 52 21.28 -7.52 -8.26
CA GLY A 52 21.51 -7.59 -6.82
C GLY A 52 20.34 -8.27 -6.11
N GLU A 53 20.64 -8.99 -5.03
CA GLU A 53 19.64 -9.55 -4.11
C GLU A 53 18.57 -8.51 -3.77
N GLY A 54 17.30 -8.96 -3.72
CA GLY A 54 16.15 -8.09 -3.57
C GLY A 54 16.33 -7.06 -2.45
N TYR A 55 16.22 -5.79 -2.82
CA TYR A 55 16.20 -4.62 -1.93
C TYR A 55 14.96 -4.57 -1.02
N SER A 56 14.37 -5.72 -0.69
CA SER A 56 13.21 -5.78 0.19
C SER A 56 13.69 -5.75 1.63
N VAL A 57 13.41 -4.65 2.34
CA VAL A 57 13.42 -4.66 3.80
C VAL A 57 12.44 -5.76 4.22
N ARG A 58 12.92 -6.75 4.97
CA ARG A 58 12.07 -7.85 5.43
C ARG A 58 11.03 -7.27 6.40
N LYS A 59 9.76 -7.57 6.15
CA LYS A 59 8.69 -7.33 7.12
C LYS A 59 9.06 -8.01 8.44
N SER A 60 8.99 -7.26 9.52
CA SER A 60 9.14 -7.80 10.88
C SER A 60 8.00 -7.29 11.76
N GLY A 61 7.64 -8.08 12.79
CA GLY A 61 6.52 -7.74 13.68
C GLY A 61 5.16 -8.18 13.12
N ASP A 62 4.11 -7.56 13.63
CA ASP A 62 2.70 -7.72 13.24
C ASP A 62 2.31 -6.82 12.07
N GLY A 63 3.01 -5.70 11.87
CA GLY A 63 2.79 -4.81 10.74
C GLY A 63 3.95 -3.86 10.45
N THR A 64 3.99 -3.34 9.23
CA THR A 64 5.04 -2.44 8.75
C THR A 64 4.45 -1.11 8.30
N VAL A 65 4.96 -0.01 8.87
CA VAL A 65 4.53 1.37 8.61
C VAL A 65 5.70 2.17 8.05
N THR A 66 5.47 2.91 6.97
CA THR A 66 6.50 3.78 6.37
C THR A 66 6.21 5.25 6.62
N LEU A 67 7.19 6.01 7.10
CA LEU A 67 7.09 7.47 7.24
C LEU A 67 7.44 8.16 5.91
N VAL A 68 6.51 8.96 5.40
CA VAL A 68 6.65 9.73 4.16
C VAL A 68 6.49 11.21 4.48
N GLY A 69 7.46 12.02 4.06
CA GLY A 69 7.40 13.46 4.29
C GLY A 69 8.68 14.16 3.84
N PHE A 70 8.60 15.47 3.65
CA PHE A 70 9.76 16.28 3.26
C PHE A 70 10.88 16.25 4.33
N PRO A 71 12.11 16.63 3.98
CA PRO A 71 13.15 16.88 4.97
C PRO A 71 12.68 17.87 6.03
N SER A 72 13.19 17.73 7.25
CA SER A 72 12.96 18.69 8.35
C SER A 72 11.51 18.81 8.88
N VAL A 73 10.57 17.96 8.44
CA VAL A 73 9.20 17.89 9.01
C VAL A 73 9.15 17.14 10.35
N GLY A 74 10.26 16.52 10.78
CA GLY A 74 10.38 15.84 12.07
C GLY A 74 10.21 14.31 12.05
N LYS A 75 10.42 13.65 10.89
CA LYS A 75 10.30 12.18 10.74
C LYS A 75 11.11 11.40 11.77
N SER A 76 12.42 11.65 11.83
CA SER A 76 13.32 10.93 12.73
C SER A 76 13.03 11.25 14.21
N THR A 77 12.60 12.48 14.52
CA THR A 77 12.12 12.85 15.86
C THR A 77 10.89 12.04 16.25
N LEU A 78 9.91 11.93 15.35
CA LEU A 78 8.70 11.15 15.56
C LEU A 78 9.03 9.66 15.75
N LEU A 79 9.87 9.09 14.87
CA LEU A 79 10.30 7.69 14.97
C LEU A 79 10.93 7.41 16.34
N ASN A 80 11.86 8.25 16.79
CA ASN A 80 12.49 8.08 18.10
C ASN A 80 11.47 8.17 19.26
N LYS A 81 10.49 9.07 19.16
CA LYS A 81 9.49 9.28 20.20
C LYS A 81 8.49 8.11 20.31
N VAL A 82 8.08 7.57 19.16
CA VAL A 82 7.12 6.47 19.08
C VAL A 82 7.76 5.15 19.51
N THR A 83 9.03 4.95 19.19
CA THR A 83 9.74 3.67 19.41
C THR A 83 10.52 3.58 20.73
N GLY A 84 10.41 4.58 21.61
CA GLY A 84 10.91 4.51 22.99
C GLY A 84 12.45 4.53 23.17
N ALA A 85 13.21 4.86 22.12
CA ALA A 85 14.67 5.04 22.10
C ALA A 85 15.54 3.78 22.27
N LYS A 86 15.96 3.22 21.13
CA LYS A 86 17.35 3.09 20.67
C LYS A 86 17.24 2.59 19.24
N SER A 87 17.01 3.50 18.30
CA SER A 87 17.22 3.13 16.91
C SER A 87 18.72 2.96 16.75
N GLU A 88 19.21 1.73 16.95
CA GLU A 88 20.52 1.38 16.43
C GLU A 88 20.44 1.68 14.94
N VAL A 89 21.31 2.57 14.48
CA VAL A 89 21.54 2.77 13.05
C VAL A 89 22.17 1.47 12.57
N GLY A 90 21.34 0.46 12.33
CA GLY A 90 21.74 -0.75 11.64
C GLY A 90 22.00 -0.34 10.21
N ALA A 91 23.25 -0.07 9.87
CA ALA A 91 23.68 -0.18 8.49
C ALA A 91 23.56 -1.67 8.13
N TYR A 92 22.38 -2.07 7.65
CA TYR A 92 22.24 -3.40 7.08
C TYR A 92 23.16 -3.44 5.87
N GLU A 93 24.12 -4.39 5.87
CA GLU A 93 25.21 -4.52 4.88
C GLU A 93 24.74 -4.70 3.42
N PHE A 94 23.42 -4.74 3.20
CA PHE A 94 22.78 -4.94 1.91
C PHE A 94 21.95 -3.74 1.43
N THR A 95 21.84 -2.65 2.21
CA THR A 95 21.05 -1.47 1.82
C THR A 95 21.95 -0.24 1.60
N THR A 96 22.00 0.24 0.36
CA THR A 96 22.61 1.52 -0.06
C THR A 96 21.87 2.76 0.47
N LEU A 97 20.71 2.59 1.11
CA LEU A 97 20.02 3.62 1.89
C LEU A 97 20.06 3.25 3.36
N THR A 98 20.31 4.24 4.20
CA THR A 98 20.13 4.16 5.64
C THR A 98 18.63 4.23 5.95
N VAL A 99 17.86 3.19 5.61
CA VAL A 99 16.51 3.05 6.16
C VAL A 99 16.68 2.74 7.64
N VAL A 100 16.11 3.57 8.49
CA VAL A 100 16.23 3.43 9.93
C VAL A 100 14.98 2.71 10.43
N PRO A 101 15.05 1.40 10.74
CA PRO A 101 13.93 0.72 11.34
C PRO A 101 13.79 1.13 12.80
N GLY A 102 12.55 1.28 13.24
CA GLY A 102 12.20 1.37 14.65
C GLY A 102 11.05 0.40 14.96
N VAL A 103 10.91 0.00 16.21
CA VAL A 103 9.86 -0.93 16.63
C VAL A 103 8.98 -0.23 17.65
N LEU A 104 7.67 -0.19 17.38
CA LEU A 104 6.63 0.25 18.30
C LEU A 104 5.95 -0.99 18.87
N GLU A 105 5.94 -1.13 20.18
CA GLU A 105 5.04 -2.08 20.85
C GLU A 105 3.82 -1.31 21.36
N HIS A 106 2.63 -1.68 20.86
CA HIS A 106 1.38 -1.03 21.25
C HIS A 106 0.24 -2.04 21.31
N LYS A 107 -0.48 -2.09 22.44
CA LYS A 107 -1.60 -3.02 22.69
C LYS A 107 -1.26 -4.49 22.34
N GLY A 108 -0.05 -4.91 22.70
CA GLY A 108 0.47 -6.26 22.43
C GLY A 108 1.01 -6.48 21.02
N ALA A 109 0.77 -5.57 20.07
CA ALA A 109 1.28 -5.67 18.70
C ALA A 109 2.66 -5.03 18.56
N THR A 110 3.53 -5.67 17.80
CA THR A 110 4.84 -5.16 17.40
C THR A 110 4.76 -4.57 15.99
N ILE A 111 4.89 -3.25 15.85
CA ILE A 111 4.78 -2.54 14.58
C ILE A 111 6.17 -2.02 14.18
N GLN A 112 6.65 -2.42 13.01
CA GLN A 112 7.89 -1.95 12.41
C GLN A 112 7.67 -0.60 11.72
N PHE A 113 8.41 0.42 12.12
CA PHE A 113 8.49 1.72 11.46
C PHE A 113 9.69 1.77 10.55
N LEU A 114 9.51 2.28 9.33
CA LEU A 114 10.58 2.50 8.36
C LEU A 114 10.66 4.00 8.05
N ASP A 115 11.78 4.65 8.42
CA ASP A 115 12.08 6.01 7.94
C ASP A 115 12.73 5.92 6.57
N VAL A 116 12.04 6.43 5.56
CA VAL A 116 12.54 6.42 4.18
C VAL A 116 13.10 7.81 3.86
N PRO A 117 14.44 7.95 3.78
CA PRO A 117 15.05 9.22 3.42
C PRO A 117 14.76 9.55 1.94
N GLY A 118 14.33 10.79 1.67
CA GLY A 118 14.45 11.36 0.33
C GLY A 118 13.30 11.13 -0.66
N LEU A 119 12.03 11.11 -0.21
CA LEU A 119 10.91 11.50 -1.10
C LEU A 119 11.00 13.01 -1.38
N VAL A 120 11.97 13.38 -2.21
CA VAL A 120 12.15 14.74 -2.70
C VAL A 120 12.27 14.65 -4.21
N LYS A 121 11.18 14.94 -4.91
CA LYS A 121 11.10 15.30 -6.34
C LYS A 121 11.95 14.45 -7.26
N GLY A 122 11.31 13.48 -7.89
CA GLY A 122 11.89 12.71 -8.99
C GLY A 122 12.12 11.23 -8.68
N ALA A 123 11.62 10.71 -7.55
CA ALA A 123 11.57 9.27 -7.28
C ALA A 123 10.85 8.50 -8.40
N SER A 124 9.75 9.05 -8.92
CA SER A 124 8.99 8.54 -10.06
C SER A 124 9.70 8.73 -11.41
N SER A 125 10.63 9.68 -11.53
CA SER A 125 11.37 9.95 -12.77
C SER A 125 12.49 8.91 -13.03
N GLY A 126 12.76 8.01 -12.08
CA GLY A 126 13.81 7.00 -12.21
C GLY A 126 15.24 7.56 -12.14
N ARG A 127 15.42 8.86 -11.85
CA ARG A 127 16.72 9.48 -11.55
C ARG A 127 17.08 9.26 -10.07
N GLY A 128 18.29 8.77 -9.81
CA GLY A 128 18.81 8.56 -8.46
C GLY A 128 18.28 7.29 -7.76
N ARG A 129 18.28 7.29 -6.43
CA ARG A 129 17.96 6.15 -5.54
C ARG A 129 16.46 6.02 -5.21
N GLY A 130 15.58 6.64 -6.01
CA GLY A 130 14.13 6.66 -5.74
C GLY A 130 13.45 5.29 -5.81
N LYS A 131 14.01 4.31 -6.53
CA LYS A 131 13.41 2.96 -6.65
C LYS A 131 13.46 2.19 -5.34
N GLU A 132 14.55 2.35 -4.62
CA GLU A 132 14.81 1.75 -3.32
C GLU A 132 13.75 2.22 -2.31
N VAL A 133 13.49 3.53 -2.28
CA VAL A 133 12.42 4.18 -1.50
C VAL A 133 11.04 3.62 -1.83
N ILE A 134 10.68 3.55 -3.12
CA ILE A 134 9.37 3.05 -3.56
C ILE A 134 9.20 1.56 -3.22
N SER A 135 10.26 0.76 -3.33
CA SER A 135 10.21 -0.66 -2.96
C SER A 135 9.91 -0.86 -1.47
N VAL A 136 10.44 0.01 -0.60
CA VAL A 136 10.12 -0.03 0.84
C VAL A 136 8.64 0.27 1.06
N ILE A 137 8.11 1.33 0.42
CA ILE A 137 6.69 1.71 0.57
C ILE A 137 5.75 0.62 0.04
N ARG A 138 6.08 0.01 -1.11
CA ARG A 138 5.27 -1.10 -1.66
C ARG A 138 5.20 -2.31 -0.74
N ASN A 139 6.19 -2.47 0.13
CA ASN A 139 6.25 -3.54 1.12
C ASN A 139 5.72 -3.11 2.50
N SER A 140 5.23 -1.88 2.69
CA SER A 140 4.57 -1.49 3.93
C SER A 140 3.07 -1.71 3.87
N ASP A 141 2.48 -2.00 5.03
CA ASP A 141 1.03 -2.17 5.20
C ASP A 141 0.32 -0.82 5.34
N MET A 142 1.05 0.22 5.76
CA MET A 142 0.56 1.60 5.90
C MET A 142 1.63 2.64 5.58
N VAL A 143 1.20 3.77 5.03
CA VAL A 143 2.01 4.98 4.87
C VAL A 143 1.53 6.08 5.82
N ILE A 144 2.44 6.69 6.57
CA ILE A 144 2.15 7.89 7.33
C ILE A 144 2.68 9.11 6.58
N PHE A 145 1.80 10.01 6.16
CA PHE A 145 2.18 11.31 5.64
C PHE A 145 2.47 12.27 6.79
N LEU A 146 3.75 12.54 7.05
CA LEU A 146 4.17 13.53 8.03
C LEU A 146 4.33 14.90 7.37
N LEU A 147 3.44 15.82 7.72
CA LEU A 147 3.38 17.18 7.23
C LEU A 147 3.87 18.17 8.29
N ASP A 148 4.37 19.31 7.83
CA ASP A 148 4.63 20.47 8.69
C ASP A 148 3.39 21.38 8.67
N VAL A 149 2.92 21.82 9.84
CA VAL A 149 1.78 22.74 9.98
C VAL A 149 1.96 24.05 9.19
N PHE A 150 3.21 24.48 8.93
CA PHE A 150 3.49 25.66 8.11
C PHE A 150 3.48 25.38 6.60
N GLN A 151 3.48 24.11 6.19
CA GLN A 151 3.54 23.69 4.79
C GLN A 151 2.55 22.55 4.46
N PRO A 152 1.24 22.76 4.71
CA PRO A 152 0.22 21.71 4.52
C PRO A 152 0.12 21.22 3.07
N LYS A 153 0.36 22.10 2.08
CA LYS A 153 0.27 21.80 0.64
C LYS A 153 1.25 20.73 0.15
N HIS A 154 2.22 20.34 0.97
CA HIS A 154 3.16 19.26 0.67
C HIS A 154 2.48 17.90 0.53
N TYR A 155 1.30 17.71 1.11
CA TYR A 155 0.52 16.48 0.96
C TYR A 155 0.23 16.12 -0.50
N GLU A 156 -0.25 17.08 -1.30
CA GLU A 156 -0.62 16.86 -2.71
C GLU A 156 0.59 16.39 -3.53
N VAL A 157 1.75 16.99 -3.28
CA VAL A 157 3.00 16.62 -3.96
C VAL A 157 3.42 15.18 -3.61
N LEU A 158 3.29 14.79 -2.34
CA LEU A 158 3.64 13.43 -1.90
C LEU A 158 2.66 12.40 -2.47
N MET A 159 1.36 12.70 -2.46
CA MET A 159 0.33 11.84 -3.06
C MET A 159 0.57 11.64 -4.56
N ASP A 160 0.83 12.72 -5.30
CA ASP A 160 1.17 12.64 -6.72
C ASP A 160 2.43 11.78 -6.95
N GLU A 161 3.48 11.97 -6.16
CA GLU A 161 4.72 11.18 -6.28
C GLU A 161 4.47 9.68 -6.08
N LEU A 162 3.69 9.29 -5.07
CA LEU A 162 3.33 7.89 -4.82
C LEU A 162 2.43 7.33 -5.93
N TYR A 163 1.47 8.11 -6.39
CA TYR A 163 0.58 7.73 -7.49
C TYR A 163 1.38 7.44 -8.78
N GLN A 164 2.33 8.33 -9.12
CA GLN A 164 3.21 8.13 -10.27
C GLN A 164 4.18 6.95 -10.10
N ALA A 165 4.47 6.55 -8.87
CA ALA A 165 5.28 5.36 -8.55
C ALA A 165 4.47 4.05 -8.55
N GLY A 166 3.18 4.09 -8.90
CA GLY A 166 2.30 2.91 -8.94
C GLY A 166 1.79 2.47 -7.57
N ILE A 167 1.84 3.35 -6.59
CA ILE A 167 1.25 3.15 -5.26
C ILE A 167 -0.11 3.85 -5.25
N ARG A 168 -1.16 3.14 -4.86
CA ARG A 168 -2.52 3.63 -4.74
C ARG A 168 -2.84 3.73 -3.26
N VAL A 169 -3.10 4.94 -2.80
CA VAL A 169 -3.22 5.24 -1.38
C VAL A 169 -4.68 5.40 -1.03
N ASP A 170 -5.16 4.66 -0.04
CA ASP A 170 -6.58 4.63 0.40
C ASP A 170 -7.57 4.25 -0.71
N GLU A 171 -7.09 3.48 -1.70
CA GLU A 171 -7.89 2.92 -2.79
C GLU A 171 -7.97 1.39 -2.68
N VAL A 172 -9.02 0.80 -3.26
CA VAL A 172 -9.21 -0.65 -3.36
C VAL A 172 -8.94 -1.07 -4.82
N PRO A 173 -8.32 -2.24 -5.06
CA PRO A 173 -8.17 -2.77 -6.41
C PRO A 173 -9.53 -2.88 -7.14
N PRO A 174 -9.64 -2.37 -8.37
CA PRO A 174 -10.91 -2.42 -9.07
C PRO A 174 -11.39 -3.84 -9.40
N ASP A 175 -12.69 -4.13 -9.27
CA ASP A 175 -13.30 -5.42 -9.65
C ASP A 175 -13.52 -5.51 -11.17
N VAL A 176 -12.41 -5.69 -11.87
CA VAL A 176 -12.35 -5.85 -13.32
C VAL A 176 -11.55 -7.11 -13.66
N ASN A 177 -12.19 -8.02 -14.40
CA ASN A 177 -11.56 -9.26 -14.85
C ASN A 177 -11.24 -9.21 -16.34
N ILE A 178 -9.95 -9.27 -16.69
CA ILE A 178 -9.50 -9.28 -18.09
C ILE A 178 -8.93 -10.66 -18.42
N LYS A 179 -9.65 -11.43 -19.24
CA LYS A 179 -9.21 -12.74 -19.75
C LYS A 179 -8.80 -12.62 -21.21
N ARG A 180 -7.52 -12.81 -21.50
CA ARG A 180 -7.02 -12.82 -22.89
C ARG A 180 -7.58 -14.02 -23.65
N LYS A 181 -7.92 -13.81 -24.92
CA LYS A 181 -8.41 -14.82 -25.86
C LYS A 181 -7.43 -14.97 -27.02
N ASP A 182 -7.49 -16.08 -27.73
CA ASP A 182 -6.66 -16.29 -28.93
C ASP A 182 -7.19 -15.51 -30.13
N ARG A 183 -8.52 -15.38 -30.27
CA ARG A 183 -9.23 -14.72 -31.38
C ARG A 183 -10.57 -14.15 -30.91
N GLY A 184 -11.17 -13.25 -31.69
CA GLY A 184 -12.54 -12.77 -31.49
C GLY A 184 -12.68 -11.31 -31.06
N GLY A 185 -11.59 -10.54 -31.03
CA GLY A 185 -11.62 -9.14 -30.64
C GLY A 185 -11.79 -8.93 -29.13
N ILE A 186 -12.05 -7.68 -28.75
CA ILE A 186 -12.30 -7.28 -27.37
C ILE A 186 -13.82 -7.31 -27.12
N GLU A 187 -14.26 -8.20 -26.23
CA GLU A 187 -15.63 -8.29 -25.76
C GLU A 187 -15.69 -7.69 -24.35
N ILE A 188 -16.51 -6.65 -24.18
CA ILE A 188 -16.66 -5.91 -22.92
C ILE A 188 -18.07 -6.18 -22.39
N ASN A 189 -18.15 -6.76 -21.20
CA ASN A 189 -19.38 -6.98 -20.47
C ASN A 189 -19.33 -6.17 -19.17
N SER A 190 -20.36 -5.38 -18.91
CA SER A 190 -20.54 -4.65 -17.65
C SER A 190 -21.79 -5.15 -16.93
N THR A 191 -21.73 -5.26 -15.61
CA THR A 191 -22.93 -5.49 -14.78
C THR A 191 -23.60 -4.19 -14.33
N ILE A 192 -22.99 -3.04 -14.63
CA ILE A 192 -23.48 -1.71 -14.27
C ILE A 192 -23.35 -0.71 -15.44
N ASP A 193 -23.99 0.45 -15.32
CA ASP A 193 -23.78 1.56 -16.26
C ASP A 193 -22.39 2.19 -16.04
N LEU A 194 -21.63 2.34 -17.11
CA LEU A 194 -20.26 2.86 -17.08
C LEU A 194 -20.22 4.29 -17.61
N ASP A 195 -19.44 5.14 -16.96
CA ASP A 195 -19.13 6.49 -17.46
C ASP A 195 -18.12 6.44 -18.62
N LEU A 196 -17.35 5.35 -18.73
CA LEU A 196 -16.38 5.14 -19.80
C LEU A 196 -17.03 4.58 -21.05
N ASP A 197 -16.81 5.27 -22.17
CA ASP A 197 -17.19 4.75 -23.49
C ASP A 197 -16.36 3.50 -23.85
N GLU A 198 -17.00 2.51 -24.49
CA GLU A 198 -16.33 1.28 -24.96
C GLU A 198 -15.12 1.56 -25.85
N GLU A 199 -15.18 2.62 -26.66
CA GLU A 199 -14.07 3.03 -27.52
C GLU A 199 -12.82 3.34 -26.69
N THR A 200 -12.97 4.08 -25.59
CA THR A 200 -11.86 4.40 -24.68
C THR A 200 -11.25 3.14 -24.06
N ILE A 201 -12.08 2.18 -23.67
CA ILE A 201 -11.62 0.90 -23.10
C ILE A 201 -10.80 0.12 -24.15
N LYS A 202 -11.29 0.04 -25.39
CA LYS A 202 -10.58 -0.60 -26.50
C LYS A 202 -9.24 0.11 -26.79
N ALA A 203 -9.22 1.44 -26.79
CA ALA A 203 -8.02 2.26 -26.99
C ALA A 203 -6.90 1.92 -25.99
N VAL A 204 -7.26 1.82 -24.72
CA VAL A 204 -6.33 1.50 -23.63
C VAL A 204 -5.76 0.10 -23.85
N LEU A 205 -6.62 -0.88 -24.10
CA LEU A 205 -6.21 -2.28 -24.30
C LEU A 205 -5.32 -2.46 -25.54
N ASP A 206 -5.63 -1.74 -26.63
CA ASP A 206 -4.83 -1.74 -27.85
C ASP A 206 -3.42 -1.18 -27.64
N GLU A 207 -3.25 -0.13 -26.82
CA GLU A 207 -1.93 0.42 -26.47
C GLU A 207 -1.07 -0.62 -25.72
N TYR A 208 -1.70 -1.55 -24.98
CA TYR A 208 -1.05 -2.69 -24.33
C TYR A 208 -0.95 -3.94 -25.22
N LYS A 209 -1.26 -3.83 -26.52
CA LYS A 209 -1.26 -4.92 -27.51
C LYS A 209 -2.23 -6.05 -27.15
N ILE A 210 -3.32 -5.73 -26.46
CA ILE A 210 -4.38 -6.68 -26.09
C ILE A 210 -5.52 -6.54 -27.09
N HIS A 211 -5.42 -7.26 -28.20
CA HIS A 211 -6.42 -7.20 -29.28
C HIS A 211 -7.57 -8.21 -29.13
N ASN A 212 -7.37 -9.25 -28.30
CA ASN A 212 -8.36 -10.31 -28.06
C ASN A 212 -8.51 -10.55 -26.56
N ALA A 213 -9.63 -10.13 -25.98
CA ALA A 213 -9.89 -10.30 -24.55
C ALA A 213 -11.39 -10.29 -24.24
N HIS A 214 -11.76 -10.97 -23.16
CA HIS A 214 -13.01 -10.80 -22.45
C HIS A 214 -12.77 -9.93 -21.23
N VAL A 215 -13.47 -8.80 -21.17
CA VAL A 215 -13.37 -7.82 -20.08
C VAL A 215 -14.70 -7.82 -19.36
N LEU A 216 -14.70 -8.23 -18.09
CA LEU A 216 -15.87 -8.16 -17.21
C LEU A 216 -15.66 -7.05 -16.19
N ILE A 217 -16.50 -6.03 -16.22
CA ILE A 217 -16.47 -4.88 -15.30
C ILE A 217 -17.66 -4.98 -14.36
N ARG A 218 -17.42 -4.92 -13.05
CA ARG A 218 -18.47 -5.07 -12.03
C ARG A 218 -18.77 -3.81 -11.24
N GLU A 219 -17.97 -2.76 -11.42
CA GLU A 219 -18.12 -1.47 -10.77
C GLU A 219 -17.72 -0.33 -11.71
N ASN A 220 -18.00 0.93 -11.31
CA ASN A 220 -17.74 2.07 -12.18
C ASN A 220 -16.28 2.47 -12.03
N ILE A 221 -15.53 2.40 -13.13
CA ILE A 221 -14.08 2.60 -13.14
C ILE A 221 -13.69 3.81 -13.96
N THR A 222 -12.59 4.45 -13.59
CA THR A 222 -11.93 5.48 -14.38
C THR A 222 -10.95 4.87 -15.39
N VAL A 223 -10.52 5.67 -16.38
CA VAL A 223 -9.47 5.27 -17.34
C VAL A 223 -8.19 4.85 -16.62
N ASP A 224 -7.83 5.55 -15.55
CA ASP A 224 -6.59 5.29 -14.82
C ASP A 224 -6.68 3.97 -14.04
N GLN A 225 -7.84 3.68 -13.45
CA GLN A 225 -8.11 2.39 -12.81
C GLN A 225 -8.09 1.22 -13.81
N LEU A 226 -8.62 1.41 -15.02
CA LEU A 226 -8.49 0.40 -16.08
C LEU A 226 -7.02 0.14 -16.44
N ILE A 227 -6.21 1.20 -16.57
CA ILE A 227 -4.78 1.09 -16.82
C ILE A 227 -4.07 0.31 -15.69
N ASP A 228 -4.47 0.54 -14.45
CA ASP A 228 -3.93 -0.15 -13.28
C ASP A 228 -4.23 -1.65 -13.29
N VAL A 229 -5.45 -2.04 -13.64
CA VAL A 229 -5.84 -3.44 -13.82
C VAL A 229 -5.04 -4.11 -14.93
N VAL A 230 -4.81 -3.42 -16.06
CA VAL A 230 -4.04 -3.95 -17.19
C VAL A 230 -2.57 -4.17 -16.84
N LEU A 231 -1.98 -3.29 -16.02
CA LEU A 231 -0.58 -3.40 -15.59
C LEU A 231 -0.37 -4.46 -14.50
N GLY A 232 -1.31 -4.59 -13.56
CA GLY A 232 -1.31 -5.63 -12.53
C GLY A 232 -0.15 -5.55 -11.52
N ASN A 233 0.67 -4.50 -11.55
CA ASN A 233 1.83 -4.30 -10.66
C ASN A 233 1.66 -3.10 -9.72
N ARG A 234 0.42 -2.71 -9.42
CA ARG A 234 0.10 -1.65 -8.45
C ARG A 234 0.09 -2.20 -7.03
N SER A 235 0.55 -1.37 -6.10
CA SER A 235 0.43 -1.64 -4.67
C SER A 235 -0.65 -0.75 -4.08
N TYR A 236 -1.51 -1.32 -3.25
CA TYR A 236 -2.62 -0.63 -2.60
C TYR A 236 -2.32 -0.59 -1.10
N VAL A 237 -2.27 0.61 -0.54
CA VAL A 237 -1.79 0.84 0.83
C VAL A 237 -2.68 1.86 1.52
N CYS A 238 -3.00 1.61 2.78
CA CYS A 238 -3.73 2.59 3.58
C CYS A 238 -2.81 3.71 4.05
N SER A 239 -3.36 4.88 4.36
CA SER A 239 -2.59 5.98 4.90
C SER A 239 -3.17 6.65 6.13
N LEU A 240 -2.26 7.33 6.83
CA LEU A 240 -2.59 8.20 7.94
C LEU A 240 -1.85 9.53 7.79
N THR A 241 -2.59 10.63 7.78
CA THR A 241 -2.00 11.97 7.68
C THR A 241 -1.75 12.55 9.07
N VAL A 242 -0.52 12.99 9.30
CA VAL A 242 -0.07 13.54 10.58
C VAL A 242 0.53 14.92 10.35
N VAL A 243 0.00 15.93 11.04
CA VAL A 243 0.48 17.31 11.00
C VAL A 243 1.31 17.58 12.25
N ASN A 244 2.60 17.84 12.05
CA ASN A 244 3.57 18.03 13.13
C ASN A 244 3.85 19.52 13.40
N LYS A 245 4.57 19.79 14.50
CA LYS A 245 5.01 21.12 14.97
C LYS A 245 3.89 22.05 15.41
N VAL A 246 2.79 21.49 15.92
CA VAL A 246 1.63 22.27 16.39
C VAL A 246 1.95 23.15 17.58
N ASP A 247 3.02 22.85 18.32
CA ASP A 247 3.57 23.66 19.42
C ASP A 247 4.05 25.04 18.96
N LEU A 248 4.48 25.18 17.70
CA LEU A 248 4.97 26.45 17.14
C LEU A 248 3.89 27.25 16.41
N ALA A 249 2.71 26.65 16.18
CA ALA A 249 1.67 27.24 15.36
C ALA A 249 0.66 28.04 16.18
N TYR A 250 0.19 29.14 15.59
CA TYR A 250 -0.94 29.90 16.15
C TYR A 250 -2.25 29.09 15.99
N PRO A 251 -3.21 29.23 16.93
CA PRO A 251 -4.47 28.48 16.88
C PRO A 251 -5.23 28.57 15.55
N GLN A 252 -5.20 29.74 14.89
CA GLN A 252 -5.87 29.94 13.60
C GLN A 252 -5.27 29.06 12.49
N LEU A 253 -3.93 28.93 12.44
CA LEU A 253 -3.24 28.12 11.44
C LEU A 253 -3.56 26.62 11.63
N ILE A 254 -3.66 26.18 12.88
CA ILE A 254 -4.07 24.80 13.21
C ILE A 254 -5.50 24.55 12.72
N GLU A 255 -6.41 25.51 12.91
CA GLU A 255 -7.79 25.40 12.46
C GLU A 255 -7.90 25.37 10.92
N GLU A 256 -7.12 26.21 10.22
CA GLU A 256 -7.01 26.18 8.76
C GLU A 256 -6.51 24.83 8.26
N CYS A 257 -5.46 24.28 8.85
CA CYS A 257 -4.94 22.95 8.51
C CYS A 257 -5.98 21.86 8.79
N ARG A 258 -6.74 21.97 9.87
CA ARG A 258 -7.81 21.01 10.22
C ARG A 258 -8.96 21.06 9.21
N LYS A 259 -9.27 22.23 8.66
CA LYS A 259 -10.24 22.38 7.57
C LYS A 259 -9.76 21.74 6.27
N LEU A 260 -8.47 21.86 5.96
CA LEU A 260 -7.86 21.23 4.78
C LEU A 260 -7.79 19.70 4.91
N TYR A 261 -7.39 19.20 6.09
CA TYR A 261 -7.19 17.78 6.36
C TYR A 261 -7.96 17.34 7.61
N PRO A 262 -9.29 17.12 7.51
CA PRO A 262 -10.15 16.83 8.66
C PRO A 262 -9.84 15.50 9.35
N LYS A 263 -9.30 14.52 8.60
CA LYS A 263 -8.92 13.20 9.13
C LYS A 263 -7.47 13.16 9.68
N SER A 264 -6.77 14.29 9.73
CA SER A 264 -5.37 14.33 10.15
C SER A 264 -5.20 14.40 11.67
N ILE A 265 -4.10 13.83 12.16
CA ILE A 265 -3.72 13.87 13.57
C ILE A 265 -2.69 14.98 13.77
N PHE A 266 -2.99 15.88 14.70
CA PHE A 266 -2.16 17.03 15.04
C PHE A 266 -1.26 16.68 16.22
N ILE A 267 0.05 16.70 16.01
CA ILE A 267 1.04 16.30 17.02
C ILE A 267 2.16 17.33 17.19
N SER A 268 2.85 17.24 18.32
CA SER A 268 4.21 17.77 18.45
C SER A 268 5.15 16.62 18.77
N ALA A 269 5.96 16.21 17.79
CA ALA A 269 6.94 15.15 17.99
C ALA A 269 8.01 15.54 19.04
N HIS A 270 8.34 16.83 19.14
CA HIS A 270 9.33 17.34 20.10
C HIS A 270 8.78 17.31 21.53
N GLU A 271 7.64 17.98 21.75
CA GLU A 271 7.00 18.08 23.08
C GLU A 271 6.29 16.79 23.50
N GLY A 272 6.04 15.87 22.56
CA GLY A 272 5.31 14.62 22.82
C GLY A 272 3.80 14.79 22.89
N ILE A 273 3.25 15.87 22.34
CA ILE A 273 1.81 16.14 22.31
C ILE A 273 1.12 15.17 21.34
N ASN A 274 0.05 14.51 21.82
CA ASN A 274 -0.80 13.57 21.06
C ASN A 274 -0.09 12.33 20.48
N ILE A 275 1.07 11.94 21.01
CA ILE A 275 1.79 10.75 20.53
C ILE A 275 1.03 9.45 20.85
N GLU A 276 0.41 9.36 22.03
CA GLU A 276 -0.40 8.17 22.37
C GLU A 276 -1.63 8.03 21.48
N ASN A 277 -2.32 9.13 21.17
CA ASN A 277 -3.44 9.10 20.22
C ASN A 277 -2.98 8.73 18.81
N LEU A 278 -1.78 9.12 18.40
CA LEU A 278 -1.19 8.66 17.14
C LEU A 278 -0.93 7.15 17.17
N LYS A 279 -0.37 6.59 18.25
CA LYS A 279 -0.15 5.14 18.37
C LYS A 279 -1.47 4.37 18.30
N ASP A 280 -2.50 4.85 18.97
CA ASP A 280 -3.85 4.27 18.91
C ASP A 280 -4.40 4.30 17.49
N ALA A 281 -4.33 5.44 16.81
CA ALA A 281 -4.83 5.55 15.44
C ALA A 281 -4.06 4.67 14.44
N ILE A 282 -2.75 4.50 14.61
CA ILE A 282 -1.96 3.59 13.77
C ILE A 282 -2.41 2.15 13.98
N TYR A 283 -2.60 1.73 15.23
CA TYR A 283 -3.10 0.39 15.55
C TYR A 283 -4.49 0.16 14.94
N ASP A 284 -5.40 1.12 15.11
CA ASP A 284 -6.77 1.01 14.64
C ASP A 284 -6.85 1.01 13.10
N CYS A 285 -6.05 1.84 12.42
CA CYS A 285 -6.00 1.89 10.96
C CYS A 285 -5.33 0.65 10.33
N LEU A 286 -4.38 0.00 11.02
CA LEU A 286 -3.82 -1.30 10.57
C LEU A 286 -4.84 -2.45 10.73
N GLY A 287 -5.90 -2.25 11.51
CA GLY A 287 -7.00 -3.21 11.64
C GLY A 287 -6.55 -4.53 12.24
N PHE A 288 -5.76 -4.50 13.32
CA PHE A 288 -5.32 -5.71 13.98
C PHE A 288 -6.49 -6.52 14.58
N ILE A 289 -6.36 -7.83 14.50
CA ILE A 289 -7.25 -8.83 15.11
C ILE A 289 -6.42 -9.76 16.00
N ARG A 290 -7.05 -10.28 17.05
CA ARG A 290 -6.48 -11.21 18.02
C ARG A 290 -6.97 -12.62 17.73
N VAL A 291 -6.06 -13.56 17.54
CA VAL A 291 -6.38 -14.98 17.32
C VAL A 291 -5.79 -15.81 18.46
N TYR A 292 -6.64 -16.57 19.13
CA TYR A 292 -6.24 -17.40 20.26
C TYR A 292 -5.92 -18.82 19.80
N LEU A 293 -4.71 -19.29 20.10
CA LEU A 293 -4.29 -20.63 19.69
C LEU A 293 -4.76 -21.67 20.71
N LYS A 294 -5.35 -22.75 20.19
CA LYS A 294 -5.80 -23.88 20.99
C LYS A 294 -5.09 -25.16 20.55
N PRO A 295 -4.13 -25.68 21.34
CA PRO A 295 -3.48 -26.95 21.07
C PRO A 295 -4.47 -28.12 21.13
N GLN A 296 -4.15 -29.21 20.42
CA GLN A 296 -5.02 -30.40 20.41
C GLN A 296 -5.11 -31.02 21.81
N GLY A 297 -6.33 -31.19 22.31
CA GLY A 297 -6.59 -31.80 23.62
C GLY A 297 -6.32 -30.90 24.83
N GLN A 298 -5.96 -29.63 24.61
CA GLN A 298 -5.72 -28.65 25.66
C GLN A 298 -6.75 -27.50 25.59
N PRO A 299 -6.96 -26.74 26.69
CA PRO A 299 -7.71 -25.50 26.62
C PRO A 299 -7.03 -24.49 25.70
N ALA A 300 -7.80 -23.53 25.20
CA ALA A 300 -7.24 -22.41 24.46
C ALA A 300 -6.44 -21.52 25.42
N ASP A 301 -5.30 -21.02 24.94
CA ASP A 301 -4.61 -19.94 25.62
C ASP A 301 -5.37 -18.65 25.33
N MET A 302 -5.96 -18.05 26.37
CA MET A 302 -6.70 -16.79 26.28
C MET A 302 -5.88 -15.60 26.84
N GLU A 303 -4.66 -15.86 27.32
CA GLU A 303 -3.78 -14.84 27.90
C GLU A 303 -2.89 -14.23 26.81
N GLU A 304 -2.33 -15.06 25.92
CA GLU A 304 -1.43 -14.62 24.86
C GLU A 304 -2.08 -14.77 23.46
N PRO A 305 -2.73 -13.72 22.92
CA PRO A 305 -3.26 -13.76 21.57
C PRO A 305 -2.14 -13.64 20.53
N LEU A 306 -2.30 -14.36 19.42
CA LEU A 306 -1.56 -14.08 18.19
C LEU A 306 -2.23 -12.88 17.50
N ILE A 307 -1.54 -11.74 17.43
CA ILE A 307 -2.05 -10.58 16.72
C ILE A 307 -1.75 -10.73 15.24
N VAL A 308 -2.72 -10.47 14.36
CA VAL A 308 -2.54 -10.45 12.90
C VAL A 308 -3.41 -9.34 12.30
N MET A 309 -3.23 -8.99 11.04
CA MET A 309 -4.10 -7.99 10.40
C MET A 309 -5.45 -8.59 10.00
N SER A 310 -6.48 -7.76 9.95
CA SER A 310 -7.77 -8.15 9.38
C SER A 310 -7.61 -8.63 7.93
N GLY A 311 -8.40 -9.63 7.54
CA GLY A 311 -8.27 -10.29 6.24
C GLY A 311 -7.19 -11.38 6.18
N THR A 312 -6.42 -11.59 7.26
CA THR A 312 -5.42 -12.67 7.31
C THR A 312 -6.09 -14.04 7.26
N ASN A 313 -5.61 -14.92 6.37
CA ASN A 313 -6.10 -16.29 6.26
C ASN A 313 -5.27 -17.29 7.09
N ILE A 314 -5.81 -18.49 7.29
CA ILE A 314 -5.13 -19.54 8.08
C ILE A 314 -3.77 -19.91 7.48
N GLY A 315 -3.62 -19.86 6.15
CA GLY A 315 -2.34 -20.13 5.50
C GLY A 315 -1.24 -19.16 5.90
N GLN A 316 -1.56 -17.88 5.96
CA GLN A 316 -0.64 -16.83 6.43
C GLN A 316 -0.32 -16.99 7.92
N ILE A 317 -1.30 -17.36 8.74
CA ILE A 317 -1.08 -17.68 10.16
C ILE A 317 -0.13 -18.88 10.30
N CYS A 318 -0.32 -19.92 9.50
CA CYS A 318 0.57 -21.09 9.51
C CYS A 318 2.01 -20.71 9.16
N ASP A 319 2.21 -19.86 8.15
CA ASP A 319 3.54 -19.38 7.76
C ASP A 319 4.22 -18.57 8.87
N ARG A 320 3.43 -17.83 9.64
CA ARG A 320 3.91 -17.05 10.78
C ARG A 320 4.35 -17.92 11.96
N LEU A 321 3.62 -19.01 12.23
CA LEU A 321 3.97 -19.94 13.31
C LEU A 321 5.22 -20.75 12.97
N HIS A 322 5.19 -21.48 11.85
CA HIS A 322 6.34 -22.22 11.33
C HIS A 322 6.04 -22.72 9.91
N ARG A 323 7.04 -22.71 9.03
CA ARG A 323 6.91 -23.18 7.63
C ARG A 323 6.34 -24.59 7.50
N ASP A 324 6.55 -25.46 8.50
CA ASP A 324 6.02 -26.82 8.49
C ASP A 324 4.50 -26.90 8.71
N PHE A 325 3.87 -25.93 9.38
CA PHE A 325 2.41 -25.95 9.58
C PHE A 325 1.68 -25.87 8.25
N ARG A 326 2.14 -25.01 7.34
CA ARG A 326 1.54 -24.88 6.01
C ARG A 326 1.81 -26.12 5.17
N ARG A 327 3.04 -26.64 5.18
CA ARG A 327 3.42 -27.83 4.39
C ARG A 327 2.68 -29.10 4.83
N LYS A 328 2.48 -29.28 6.13
CA LYS A 328 1.82 -30.45 6.72
C LYS A 328 0.35 -30.20 7.02
N PHE A 329 -0.24 -29.10 6.58
CA PHE A 329 -1.63 -28.76 6.92
C PHE A 329 -2.62 -29.86 6.48
N ARG A 330 -3.52 -30.25 7.38
CA ARG A 330 -4.63 -31.16 7.06
C ARG A 330 -5.97 -30.43 7.05
N TYR A 331 -6.29 -29.75 8.15
CA TYR A 331 -7.44 -28.86 8.29
C TYR A 331 -7.24 -28.01 9.56
N ALA A 332 -8.02 -26.94 9.70
CA ALA A 332 -8.12 -26.19 10.94
C ALA A 332 -9.53 -26.27 11.53
N GLN A 333 -9.65 -26.07 12.83
CA GLN A 333 -10.92 -25.91 13.53
C GLN A 333 -10.98 -24.52 14.14
N ILE A 334 -12.13 -23.86 13.99
CA ILE A 334 -12.35 -22.50 14.49
C ILE A 334 -13.54 -22.45 15.44
N TRP A 335 -13.41 -21.65 16.49
CA TRP A 335 -14.51 -21.20 17.34
C TRP A 335 -14.50 -19.67 17.38
N GLY A 336 -15.58 -19.04 16.95
CA GLY A 336 -15.69 -17.57 16.91
C GLY A 336 -16.62 -17.10 15.82
N GLN A 337 -16.57 -15.82 15.47
CA GLN A 337 -17.52 -15.19 14.55
C GLN A 337 -17.29 -15.60 13.09
N SER A 338 -16.04 -15.89 12.71
CA SER A 338 -15.76 -16.35 11.34
C SER A 338 -16.28 -17.77 11.05
N ALA A 339 -16.64 -18.54 12.09
CA ALA A 339 -17.19 -19.88 11.96
C ALA A 339 -18.72 -19.88 12.01
N LYS A 340 -19.37 -20.60 11.09
CA LYS A 340 -20.82 -20.85 11.08
C LYS A 340 -21.30 -21.63 12.30
N HIS A 341 -20.43 -22.49 12.83
CA HIS A 341 -20.69 -23.22 14.07
C HIS A 341 -19.38 -23.51 14.81
N PRO A 342 -19.41 -23.64 16.15
CA PRO A 342 -18.24 -23.98 16.95
C PRO A 342 -17.52 -25.23 16.44
N GLY A 343 -16.19 -25.16 16.29
CA GLY A 343 -15.34 -26.26 15.85
C GLY A 343 -15.46 -26.60 14.35
N GLN A 344 -16.01 -25.68 13.53
CA GLN A 344 -16.10 -25.83 12.09
C GLN A 344 -14.74 -26.14 11.48
N ARG A 345 -14.70 -27.14 10.60
CA ARG A 345 -13.50 -27.49 9.84
C ARG A 345 -13.37 -26.59 8.62
N VAL A 346 -12.18 -26.02 8.46
CA VAL A 346 -11.88 -25.06 7.39
C VAL A 346 -10.51 -25.32 6.76
N GLY A 347 -10.32 -24.77 5.56
CA GLY A 347 -9.07 -24.83 4.81
C GLY A 347 -8.16 -23.61 5.02
N LEU A 348 -7.06 -23.55 4.29
CA LEU A 348 -6.05 -22.48 4.39
C LEU A 348 -6.58 -21.09 3.98
N GLU A 349 -7.54 -21.05 3.05
CA GLU A 349 -8.10 -19.81 2.50
C GLU A 349 -9.17 -19.16 3.40
N HIS A 350 -9.52 -19.80 4.53
CA HIS A 350 -10.49 -19.23 5.46
C HIS A 350 -9.90 -18.00 6.15
N VAL A 351 -10.66 -16.90 6.12
CA VAL A 351 -10.29 -15.62 6.71
C VAL A 351 -10.76 -15.58 8.17
N MET A 352 -9.87 -15.17 9.07
CA MET A 352 -10.15 -15.09 10.50
C MET A 352 -10.78 -13.75 10.89
N GLU A 353 -11.52 -13.74 12.00
CA GLU A 353 -12.06 -12.54 12.63
C GLU A 353 -11.46 -12.33 14.04
N ASP A 354 -11.69 -11.16 14.63
CA ASP A 354 -11.17 -10.82 15.96
C ASP A 354 -11.74 -11.75 17.05
N GLU A 355 -10.87 -12.15 17.97
CA GLU A 355 -11.13 -13.08 19.07
C GLU A 355 -11.45 -14.53 18.66
N ASP A 356 -11.20 -14.90 17.40
CA ASP A 356 -11.33 -16.29 16.97
C ASP A 356 -10.33 -17.22 17.68
N VAL A 357 -10.78 -18.41 18.04
CA VAL A 357 -9.94 -19.50 18.57
C VAL A 357 -9.62 -20.47 17.44
N LEU A 358 -8.32 -20.76 17.24
CA LEU A 358 -7.81 -21.58 16.15
C LEU A 358 -7.07 -22.82 16.66
N THR A 359 -7.47 -23.99 16.16
CA THR A 359 -6.70 -25.24 16.28
C THR A 359 -6.24 -25.71 14.90
N ILE A 360 -4.93 -25.86 14.71
CA ILE A 360 -4.35 -26.38 13.46
C ILE A 360 -4.09 -27.88 13.60
N ILE A 361 -4.58 -28.66 12.64
CA ILE A 361 -4.32 -30.10 12.55
C ILE A 361 -3.36 -30.37 11.41
N ILE A 362 -2.19 -30.91 11.75
CA ILE A 362 -1.16 -31.30 10.79
C ILE A 362 -1.19 -32.80 10.50
N GLN A 363 -0.75 -33.19 9.31
CA GLN A 363 -0.43 -34.56 8.94
C GLN A 363 0.83 -35.00 9.69
N LYS A 364 0.88 -36.27 10.10
CA LYS A 364 2.04 -36.84 10.80
C LYS A 364 3.27 -36.84 9.90
#